data_AF-A0A7S3GU38-F1
#
_entry.id   AF-A0A7S3GU38-F1
#
_cell.length_a   1.000
_cell.length_b   1.000
_cell.length_c   1.000
_cell.angle_alpha   90.00
_cell.angle_beta   90.00
_cell.angle_gamma   90.00
#
_symmetry.space_group_name_H-M   'P 1'
#
loop_
_entity.id
_entity.type
_entity.pdbx_description
1 polymer ?
#
loop_
_entity_poly.entity_id
_entity_poly.type
_entity_poly.pdbx_seq_one_letter_code
_entity_poly.pdbx_strand_id
1 'polypeptide(L)'
;EKLKKAEDITQELVNELTFPANLPDEELMVPVDMRGVGEDFDDVEQMVERLGPKGTAEAFVKAKEYFDANKDNEPDEERPKPMTAAEWRKVLEDDDLEGEEEEDFLEEEEEDLDDDEEGEEEDEEPEGDDEPAAKKAKTA
;
A
#
# COMPACT_ATOMS: atom_id res chain seq x y z
N GLU A 1 2.43 2.13 -21.81
CA GLU A 1 3.88 2.43 -21.79
C GLU A 1 4.13 3.92 -22.09
N LYS A 2 4.25 4.73 -21.03
CA LYS A 2 4.50 6.18 -21.12
C LYS A 2 5.81 6.51 -21.87
N LEU A 3 6.82 5.65 -21.73
CA LEU A 3 8.06 5.67 -22.51
C LEU A 3 7.83 5.70 -24.03
N LYS A 4 6.95 4.82 -24.53
CA LYS A 4 6.62 4.73 -25.96
C LYS A 4 5.80 5.91 -26.46
N LYS A 5 5.09 6.60 -25.55
CA LYS A 5 4.26 7.76 -25.84
C LYS A 5 4.99 9.10 -25.66
N ALA A 6 6.26 9.08 -25.23
CA ALA A 6 7.02 10.27 -24.84
C ALA A 6 6.27 11.18 -23.85
N GLU A 7 5.47 10.56 -22.98
CA GLU A 7 4.86 11.25 -21.84
C GLU A 7 5.94 11.58 -20.81
N ASP A 8 5.72 12.65 -20.03
CA ASP A 8 6.65 13.05 -18.98
C ASP A 8 6.76 11.94 -17.92
N ILE A 9 8.00 11.55 -17.61
CA ILE A 9 8.31 10.56 -16.57
C ILE A 9 8.88 11.36 -15.41
N THR A 10 8.12 11.42 -14.33
CA THR A 10 8.51 12.12 -13.11
C THR A 10 9.29 11.19 -12.19
N GLN A 11 10.00 11.74 -11.22
CA GLN A 11 10.66 10.95 -10.18
C GLN A 11 9.64 10.15 -9.34
N GLU A 12 8.46 10.72 -9.09
CA GLU A 12 7.36 10.02 -8.41
C GLU A 12 6.97 8.73 -9.14
N LEU A 13 6.77 8.81 -10.46
CA LEU A 13 6.46 7.63 -11.29
C LEU A 13 7.56 6.57 -11.26
N VAL A 14 8.81 6.97 -11.06
CA VAL A 14 9.94 6.02 -10.96
C VAL A 14 9.98 5.40 -9.57
N ASN A 15 9.72 6.17 -8.51
CA ASN A 15 9.62 5.66 -7.15
C ASN A 15 8.47 4.65 -7.00
N GLU A 16 7.33 4.91 -7.65
CA GLU A 16 6.21 3.98 -7.71
C GLU A 16 6.56 2.62 -8.35
N LEU A 17 7.64 2.53 -9.15
CA LEU A 17 8.09 1.24 -9.71
C LEU A 17 8.75 0.33 -8.68
N THR A 18 9.21 0.88 -7.56
CA THR A 18 9.96 0.13 -6.54
C THR A 18 9.30 0.15 -5.17
N PHE A 19 8.53 1.20 -4.88
CA PHE A 19 7.84 1.37 -3.60
C PHE A 19 6.32 1.33 -3.80
N PRO A 20 5.64 0.27 -3.32
CA PRO A 20 4.19 0.10 -3.47
C PRO A 20 3.39 0.99 -2.51
N ALA A 21 4.03 1.80 -1.66
CA ALA A 21 3.39 2.57 -0.60
C ALA A 21 2.25 3.48 -1.10
N ASN A 22 2.40 4.07 -2.30
CA ASN A 22 1.41 4.96 -2.89
C ASN A 22 0.60 4.30 -4.02
N LEU A 23 0.79 3.00 -4.26
CA LEU A 23 0.06 2.27 -5.29
C LEU A 23 -1.26 1.72 -4.75
N PRO A 24 -2.30 1.62 -5.60
CA PRO A 24 -3.50 0.92 -5.21
C PRO A 24 -3.19 -0.56 -5.02
N ASP A 25 -3.85 -1.17 -4.03
CA ASP A 25 -3.61 -2.55 -3.59
C ASP A 25 -3.62 -3.57 -4.72
N GLU A 26 -4.50 -3.38 -5.71
CA GLU A 26 -4.69 -4.27 -6.87
C GLU A 26 -3.65 -4.07 -7.99
N GLU A 27 -2.78 -3.06 -7.91
CA GLU A 27 -1.76 -2.80 -8.94
C GLU A 27 -0.76 -3.96 -8.97
N LEU A 28 -0.45 -4.46 -10.17
CA LEU A 28 0.47 -5.57 -10.33
C LEU A 28 1.92 -5.07 -10.34
N MET A 29 2.66 -5.44 -9.30
CA MET A 29 4.09 -5.28 -9.20
C MET A 29 4.78 -6.44 -9.92
N VAL A 30 5.72 -6.09 -10.81
CA VAL A 30 6.34 -7.04 -11.71
C VAL A 30 7.83 -7.14 -11.39
N PRO A 31 8.35 -8.35 -11.13
CA PRO A 31 9.76 -8.53 -10.79
C PRO A 31 10.67 -8.18 -11.96
N VAL A 32 11.81 -7.58 -11.63
CA VAL A 32 12.86 -7.15 -12.55
C VAL A 32 14.22 -7.62 -12.04
N ASP A 33 15.18 -7.75 -12.96
CA ASP A 33 16.54 -8.11 -12.61
C ASP A 33 17.49 -6.95 -12.90
N MET A 34 17.99 -6.31 -11.85
CA MET A 34 18.85 -5.13 -11.95
C MET A 34 20.16 -5.40 -12.68
N ARG A 35 20.62 -6.66 -12.79
CA ARG A 35 21.76 -7.05 -13.64
C ARG A 35 21.53 -6.69 -15.11
N GLY A 36 20.27 -6.58 -15.54
CA GLY A 36 19.89 -6.15 -16.88
C GLY A 36 20.16 -4.68 -17.19
N VAL A 37 20.35 -3.84 -16.17
CA VAL A 37 20.69 -2.42 -16.35
C VAL A 37 22.13 -2.26 -16.86
N GLY A 38 23.02 -3.18 -16.49
CA GLY A 38 24.43 -3.20 -16.93
C GLY A 38 25.35 -2.22 -16.17
N GLU A 39 24.80 -1.51 -15.19
CA GLU A 39 25.54 -0.70 -14.21
C GLU A 39 25.00 -1.05 -12.82
N ASP A 40 25.90 -1.08 -11.84
CA ASP A 40 25.53 -1.27 -10.43
C ASP A 40 25.05 0.06 -9.86
N PHE A 41 23.83 0.06 -9.33
CA PHE A 41 23.27 1.18 -8.59
C PHE A 41 22.90 0.69 -7.20
N ASP A 42 23.21 1.49 -6.19
CA ASP A 42 22.84 1.17 -4.80
C ASP A 42 21.33 1.29 -4.61
N ASP A 43 20.72 2.36 -5.15
CA ASP A 43 19.31 2.69 -4.99
C ASP A 43 18.72 3.37 -6.21
N VAL A 44 17.38 3.42 -6.27
CA VAL A 44 16.63 4.09 -7.34
C VAL A 44 16.91 5.59 -7.39
N GLU A 45 17.13 6.24 -6.26
CA GLU A 45 17.53 7.65 -6.21
C GLU A 45 18.83 7.88 -6.97
N GLN A 46 19.83 7.01 -6.75
CA GLN A 46 21.10 7.08 -7.47
C GLN A 46 20.90 6.88 -8.98
N MET A 47 20.00 5.99 -9.39
CA MET A 47 19.65 5.82 -10.80
C MET A 47 19.05 7.09 -11.39
N VAL A 48 18.08 7.70 -10.70
CA VAL A 48 17.42 8.94 -11.16
C VAL A 48 18.40 10.10 -11.22
N GLU A 49 19.31 10.25 -10.26
CA GLU A 49 20.35 11.28 -10.31
C GLU A 49 21.33 11.11 -11.48
N ARG A 50 21.69 9.87 -11.82
CA ARG A 50 22.67 9.56 -12.87
C ARG A 50 22.06 9.54 -14.28
N LEU A 51 20.91 8.89 -14.43
CA LEU A 51 20.26 8.61 -15.71
C LEU A 51 19.09 9.56 -16.01
N GLY A 52 18.58 10.26 -14.99
CA GLY A 52 17.33 10.99 -15.05
C GLY A 52 16.11 10.06 -14.98
N PRO A 53 14.91 10.58 -14.66
CA PRO A 53 13.70 9.76 -14.52
C PRO A 53 13.39 8.89 -15.75
N LYS A 54 13.55 9.45 -16.94
CA LYS A 54 13.34 8.72 -18.19
C LYS A 54 14.36 7.59 -18.38
N GLY A 55 15.64 7.86 -18.12
CA GLY A 55 16.71 6.88 -18.24
C GLY A 55 16.54 5.73 -17.24
N THR A 56 16.10 6.04 -16.01
CA THR A 56 15.76 5.04 -15.00
C THR A 56 14.59 4.16 -15.44
N ALA A 57 13.53 4.74 -16.00
CA ALA A 57 12.43 3.95 -16.55
C ALA A 57 12.89 3.04 -17.71
N GLU A 58 13.77 3.52 -18.60
CA GLU A 58 14.37 2.69 -19.66
C GLU A 58 15.27 1.58 -19.08
N ALA A 59 15.96 1.83 -17.97
CA ALA A 59 16.74 0.84 -17.26
C ALA A 59 15.87 -0.27 -16.68
N PHE A 60 14.73 0.06 -16.05
CA PHE A 60 13.77 -0.93 -15.55
C PHE A 60 13.19 -1.80 -16.66
N VAL A 61 12.96 -1.26 -17.86
CA VAL A 61 12.54 -2.07 -19.01
C VAL A 61 13.61 -3.10 -19.38
N LYS A 62 14.89 -2.70 -19.44
CA LYS A 62 15.99 -3.64 -19.70
C LYS A 62 16.15 -4.67 -18.59
N ALA A 63 15.96 -4.26 -17.34
CA ALA A 63 15.96 -5.15 -16.18
C ALA A 63 14.85 -6.21 -16.30
N LYS A 64 13.65 -5.81 -16.74
CA LYS A 64 12.55 -6.73 -17.02
C LYS A 64 12.86 -7.70 -18.15
N GLU A 65 13.41 -7.20 -19.26
CA GLU A 65 13.82 -8.03 -20.40
C GLU A 65 14.90 -9.04 -20.00
N TYR A 66 15.84 -8.64 -19.14
CA TYR A 66 16.87 -9.53 -18.62
C TYR A 66 16.27 -10.61 -17.72
N PHE A 67 15.36 -10.23 -16.82
CA PHE A 67 14.62 -11.17 -16.00
C PHE A 67 13.90 -12.20 -16.89
N ASP A 68 13.13 -11.76 -17.89
CA ASP A 68 12.39 -12.65 -18.79
C ASP A 68 13.28 -13.57 -19.62
N ALA A 69 14.46 -13.08 -20.02
CA ALA A 69 15.41 -13.87 -20.78
C ALA A 69 15.91 -15.11 -20.01
N ASN A 70 15.79 -15.12 -18.67
CA ASN A 70 16.12 -16.24 -17.80
C ASN A 70 17.48 -16.86 -18.15
N LYS A 71 18.52 -16.03 -18.26
CA LYS A 71 19.84 -16.48 -18.76
C LYS A 71 20.47 -17.54 -17.85
N ASP A 72 20.17 -17.48 -16.56
CA ASP A 72 20.61 -18.46 -15.56
C ASP A 72 19.79 -19.75 -15.58
N ASN A 73 18.72 -19.83 -16.39
CA ASN A 73 17.80 -20.97 -16.51
C ASN A 73 17.23 -21.40 -15.16
N GLU A 74 16.89 -20.42 -14.32
CA GLU A 74 16.23 -20.65 -13.04
C GLU A 74 14.85 -21.26 -13.29
N PRO A 75 14.45 -22.28 -12.51
CA PRO A 75 13.13 -22.87 -12.65
C PRO A 75 12.05 -21.86 -12.26
N ASP A 76 10.93 -21.89 -12.98
CA ASP A 76 9.81 -20.95 -12.83
C ASP A 76 9.24 -20.88 -11.39
N GLU A 77 9.39 -21.97 -10.63
CA GLU A 77 8.94 -22.08 -9.24
C GLU A 77 9.85 -21.33 -8.26
N GLU A 78 11.13 -21.19 -8.57
CA GLU A 78 12.10 -20.45 -7.74
C GLU A 78 12.19 -18.97 -8.13
N ARG A 79 11.61 -18.59 -9.28
CA ARG A 79 11.63 -17.22 -9.76
C ARG A 79 10.54 -16.38 -9.08
N PRO A 80 10.86 -15.13 -8.71
CA PRO A 80 9.85 -14.19 -8.24
C PRO A 80 8.70 -14.08 -9.24
N LYS A 81 7.47 -14.11 -8.73
CA LYS A 81 6.26 -13.98 -9.55
C LYS A 81 5.69 -12.58 -9.41
N PRO A 82 5.01 -12.07 -10.44
CA PRO A 82 4.21 -10.86 -10.28
C PRO A 82 3.23 -11.03 -9.12
N MET A 83 3.15 -10.02 -8.27
CA MET A 83 2.23 -9.97 -7.14
C MET A 83 1.59 -8.59 -7.06
N THR A 84 0.55 -8.46 -6.25
CA THR A 84 -0.14 -7.18 -6.06
C THR A 84 0.68 -6.22 -5.20
N ALA A 85 0.43 -4.91 -5.29
CA ALA A 85 1.10 -3.91 -4.46
C ALA A 85 0.85 -4.15 -2.97
N ALA A 86 -0.35 -4.63 -2.59
CA ALA A 86 -0.65 -5.03 -1.22
C ALA A 86 0.21 -6.21 -0.75
N GLU A 87 0.36 -7.25 -1.58
CA GLU A 87 1.25 -8.39 -1.27
C GLU A 87 2.71 -7.93 -1.16
N TRP A 88 3.15 -7.03 -2.04
CA TRP A 88 4.52 -6.51 -2.01
C TRP A 88 4.79 -5.65 -0.77
N ARG A 89 3.85 -4.81 -0.34
CA ARG A 89 3.96 -4.07 0.94
C ARG A 89 4.18 -5.02 2.10
N LYS A 90 3.36 -6.08 2.19
CA LYS A 90 3.48 -7.07 3.24
C LYS A 90 4.84 -7.78 3.23
N VAL A 91 5.40 -8.07 2.06
CA VAL A 91 6.75 -8.66 1.95
C VAL A 91 7.82 -7.69 2.46
N LEU A 92 7.72 -6.40 2.12
CA LEU A 92 8.66 -5.39 2.63
C LEU A 92 8.54 -5.21 4.15
N GLU A 93 7.33 -5.24 4.70
CA GLU A 93 7.09 -5.19 6.14
C GLU A 93 7.66 -6.43 6.85
N ASP A 94 7.51 -7.63 6.28
CA ASP A 94 8.04 -8.88 6.83
C ASP A 94 9.58 -8.95 6.76
N ASP A 95 10.19 -8.48 5.66
CA ASP A 95 11.66 -8.43 5.48
C ASP A 95 12.33 -7.40 6.41
N ASP A 96 11.66 -6.26 6.66
CA ASP A 96 12.11 -5.24 7.62
C ASP A 96 12.00 -5.78 9.07
N LEU A 97 10.95 -6.55 9.37
CA LEU A 97 10.75 -7.25 10.65
C LEU A 97 11.72 -8.43 10.87
N GLU A 98 12.28 -9.06 9.83
CA GLU A 98 13.36 -10.04 9.99
C GLU A 98 14.71 -9.39 10.40
N GLY A 99 14.80 -8.05 10.36
CA GLY A 99 15.93 -7.25 10.84
C GLY A 99 15.73 -6.59 12.22
N GLU A 100 14.49 -6.47 12.69
CA GLU A 100 14.16 -5.85 13.99
C GLU A 100 13.53 -6.90 14.93
N GLU A 101 14.30 -7.28 15.96
CA GLU A 101 13.78 -8.06 17.09
C GLU A 101 12.51 -7.41 17.64
N GLU A 102 11.36 -8.06 17.38
CA GLU A 102 10.17 -8.14 18.25
C GLU A 102 9.89 -6.90 19.10
N GLU A 103 9.22 -5.87 18.57
CA GLU A 103 8.47 -4.91 19.40
C GLU A 103 7.46 -4.10 18.56
N ASP A 104 6.16 -4.24 18.87
CA ASP A 104 5.10 -3.23 18.65
C ASP A 104 4.24 -3.24 17.35
N PHE A 105 3.39 -4.27 17.14
CA PHE A 105 2.15 -4.07 16.35
C PHE A 105 0.98 -4.99 16.77
N LEU A 106 0.56 -4.89 18.03
CA LEU A 106 -0.77 -5.31 18.50
C LEU A 106 -1.53 -4.09 19.01
N GLU A 107 -1.83 -3.14 18.13
CA GLU A 107 -2.79 -2.08 18.44
C GLU A 107 -3.73 -1.84 17.24
N GLU A 108 -5.03 -1.85 17.53
CA GLU A 108 -6.18 -1.50 16.68
C GLU A 108 -6.68 -2.63 15.75
N GLU A 109 -7.75 -3.38 16.08
CA GLU A 109 -9.14 -2.91 16.14
C GLU A 109 -10.02 -3.93 16.91
N GLU A 110 -10.28 -3.68 18.21
CA GLU A 110 -11.39 -4.32 18.95
C GLU A 110 -12.44 -3.23 19.20
N GLU A 111 -13.23 -2.90 18.19
CA GLU A 111 -14.47 -2.13 18.36
C GLU A 111 -15.68 -2.92 17.84
N ASP A 112 -16.45 -3.39 18.82
CA ASP A 112 -17.91 -3.33 18.87
C ASP A 112 -18.71 -4.14 17.83
N LEU A 113 -19.07 -5.37 18.21
CA LEU A 113 -20.24 -6.07 17.67
C LEU A 113 -21.10 -6.61 18.82
N ASP A 114 -22.15 -5.85 19.13
CA ASP A 114 -23.56 -6.26 19.32
C ASP A 114 -23.84 -7.68 19.85
N ASP A 115 -24.64 -7.83 20.91
CA ASP A 115 -25.98 -8.44 20.79
C ASP A 115 -26.82 -8.30 22.08
N ASP A 116 -28.08 -7.97 21.85
CA ASP A 116 -29.22 -7.72 22.73
C ASP A 116 -29.84 -9.05 23.23
N GLU A 117 -30.04 -9.24 24.54
CA GLU A 117 -31.01 -10.28 24.98
C GLU A 117 -31.69 -9.94 26.34
N GLU A 118 -32.90 -9.39 26.19
CA GLU A 118 -34.17 -9.60 26.90
C GLU A 118 -34.28 -9.89 28.42
N GLY A 119 -35.25 -9.17 29.02
CA GLY A 119 -36.23 -9.71 29.98
C GLY A 119 -36.25 -9.04 31.36
N GLU A 120 -37.35 -8.66 32.01
CA GLU A 120 -38.80 -8.80 31.81
C GLU A 120 -39.48 -7.84 32.82
N GLU A 121 -40.55 -7.16 32.40
CA GLU A 121 -41.85 -6.86 33.07
C GLU A 121 -41.90 -6.26 34.52
N GLU A 122 -42.84 -5.45 35.03
CA GLU A 122 -44.28 -5.14 34.84
C GLU A 122 -44.53 -3.71 35.41
N ASP A 123 -45.29 -2.83 34.74
CA ASP A 123 -46.70 -2.44 35.05
C ASP A 123 -46.93 -1.52 36.28
N GLU A 124 -47.41 -0.29 36.04
CA GLU A 124 -48.76 0.20 36.43
C GLU A 124 -48.85 1.74 36.23
N GLU A 125 -50.01 2.20 35.77
CA GLU A 125 -50.32 3.46 35.08
C GLU A 125 -50.55 4.72 36.01
N PRO A 126 -51.35 5.76 35.64
CA PRO A 126 -50.97 6.94 34.83
C PRO A 126 -51.30 8.30 35.53
N GLU A 127 -51.18 9.39 34.76
CA GLU A 127 -51.90 10.70 34.87
C GLU A 127 -51.19 11.89 35.53
N GLY A 128 -51.33 13.05 34.87
CA GLY A 128 -51.03 14.38 35.41
C GLY A 128 -50.16 15.22 34.48
N ASP A 129 -50.66 15.69 33.33
CA ASP A 129 -51.38 16.96 33.19
C ASP A 129 -50.45 18.19 33.12
N ASP A 130 -50.72 18.96 32.05
CA ASP A 130 -50.41 20.35 31.81
C ASP A 130 -49.09 20.80 31.14
N GLU A 131 -49.34 21.56 30.08
CA GLU A 131 -48.49 22.12 29.06
C GLU A 131 -47.97 23.52 29.54
N PRO A 132 -47.62 24.48 28.67
CA PRO A 132 -46.25 24.91 28.40
C PRO A 132 -45.86 26.28 28.98
N ALA A 133 -44.56 26.57 29.07
CA ALA A 133 -44.03 27.94 28.96
C ALA A 133 -42.56 27.88 28.51
N ALA A 134 -42.23 28.36 27.31
CA ALA A 134 -41.54 29.64 27.07
C ALA A 134 -40.28 29.82 27.97
N LYS A 135 -39.11 30.31 27.56
CA LYS A 135 -38.83 31.60 26.87
C LYS A 135 -37.31 31.63 26.53
N LYS A 136 -37.00 31.80 25.25
CA LYS A 136 -36.04 32.75 24.61
C LYS A 136 -34.63 33.04 25.18
N ALA A 137 -33.72 33.12 24.19
CA ALA A 137 -32.54 34.00 24.01
C ALA A 137 -31.24 33.55 24.73
N LYS A 138 -30.17 33.19 24.01
CA LYS A 138 -29.31 33.99 23.10
C LYS A 138 -28.81 35.28 23.75
N THR A 139 -27.59 35.24 24.27
CA THR A 139 -26.73 36.41 24.41
C THR A 139 -25.37 36.04 23.82
N ALA A 140 -24.93 36.93 22.94
CA ALA A 140 -23.66 36.91 22.22
C ALA A 140 -22.47 37.18 23.13
#